data_AF-A0A2N5AH38-F1
#
_entry.id   AF-A0A2N5AH38-F1
#
_cell.length_a   1.000
_cell.length_b   1.000
_cell.length_c   1.000
_cell.angle_alpha   90.00
_cell.angle_beta   90.00
_cell.angle_gamma   90.00
#
_symmetry.space_group_name_H-M   'P 1'
#
loop_
_entity.id
_entity.type
_entity.pdbx_description
1 polymer ?
#
loop_
_entity_poly.entity_id
_entity_poly.type
_entity_poly.pdbx_seq_one_letter_code
_entity_poly.pdbx_strand_id
1 'polypeptide(L)'
;MKPMQIAMALLSAVMFFILAGVFMGVQLELDGTKLVVDTAADIRWQWIFIGTAVVFFFQLLRPLFQKAVKNVSGPKFIMPAIDGSTVKQKLFLIALLVIAVAWPFMVSRGTVDIATLTMIYIILGLGLNVVVGLSGLLVLGYGGFYAIGAYTFALLNHYYGLG
;
A
#
# COMPACT_ATOMS: atom_id res chain seq x y z
N MET A 1 -23.27 -23.33 -14.81
CA MET A 1 -22.53 -22.27 -14.07
C MET A 1 -23.30 -22.00 -12.78
N LYS A 2 -22.66 -22.05 -11.60
CA LYS A 2 -23.43 -22.01 -10.33
C LYS A 2 -23.98 -20.59 -10.11
N PRO A 3 -25.28 -20.38 -9.84
CA PRO A 3 -25.87 -19.05 -9.62
C PRO A 3 -25.17 -18.25 -8.50
N MET A 4 -24.56 -18.96 -7.55
CA MET A 4 -23.76 -18.39 -6.46
C MET A 4 -22.53 -17.59 -6.93
N GLN A 5 -21.98 -17.86 -8.12
CA GLN A 5 -20.81 -17.12 -8.63
C GLN A 5 -21.18 -15.73 -9.16
N ILE A 6 -22.35 -15.60 -9.79
CA ILE A 6 -22.85 -14.31 -10.30
C ILE A 6 -23.25 -13.42 -9.13
N ALA A 7 -23.90 -13.98 -8.11
CA ALA A 7 -24.24 -13.26 -6.89
C ALA A 7 -23.01 -12.70 -6.16
N MET A 8 -21.93 -13.50 -6.05
CA MET A 8 -20.67 -13.06 -5.45
C MET A 8 -19.97 -11.98 -6.28
N ALA A 9 -19.99 -12.09 -7.62
CA ALA A 9 -19.42 -11.08 -8.52
C ALA A 9 -20.17 -9.75 -8.42
N LEU A 10 -21.50 -9.80 -8.41
CA LEU A 10 -22.34 -8.62 -8.28
C LEU A 10 -22.16 -7.96 -6.91
N LEU A 11 -22.12 -8.74 -5.82
CA LEU A 11 -21.86 -8.23 -4.49
C LEU A 11 -20.49 -7.53 -4.40
N SER A 12 -19.43 -8.14 -4.96
CA SER A 12 -18.10 -7.52 -4.97
C SER A 12 -18.04 -6.23 -5.79
N ALA A 13 -18.74 -6.17 -6.93
CA ALA A 13 -18.78 -4.98 -7.78
C ALA A 13 -19.56 -3.84 -7.11
N VAL A 14 -20.68 -4.16 -6.46
CA VAL A 14 -21.47 -3.19 -5.69
C VAL A 14 -20.67 -2.66 -4.50
N MET A 15 -19.99 -3.54 -3.76
CA MET A 15 -19.13 -3.12 -2.65
C MET A 15 -17.98 -2.23 -3.10
N PHE A 16 -17.34 -2.56 -4.23
CA PHE A 16 -16.30 -1.73 -4.84
C PHE A 16 -16.85 -0.35 -5.23
N PHE A 17 -18.01 -0.30 -5.89
CA PHE A 17 -18.64 0.96 -6.30
C PHE A 17 -18.97 1.86 -5.11
N ILE A 18 -19.54 1.29 -4.04
CA ILE A 18 -19.87 2.03 -2.82
C ILE A 18 -18.61 2.60 -2.18
N LEU A 19 -17.59 1.76 -1.97
CA LEU A 19 -16.34 2.20 -1.34
C LEU A 19 -15.61 3.22 -2.22
N ALA A 20 -15.44 2.95 -3.51
CA ALA A 20 -14.75 3.85 -4.43
C ALA A 20 -15.49 5.19 -4.59
N GLY A 21 -16.83 5.16 -4.61
CA GLY A 21 -17.66 6.37 -4.62
C GLY A 21 -17.45 7.24 -3.38
N VAL A 22 -17.41 6.64 -2.18
CA VAL A 22 -17.18 7.38 -0.93
C VAL A 22 -15.76 7.94 -0.86
N PHE A 23 -14.75 7.12 -1.19
CA PHE A 23 -13.34 7.51 -1.02
C PHE A 23 -12.82 8.44 -2.12
N MET A 24 -13.29 8.30 -3.36
CA MET A 24 -12.79 9.07 -4.50
C MET A 24 -13.82 10.04 -5.12
N GLY A 25 -15.12 9.82 -4.88
CA GLY A 25 -16.21 10.59 -5.46
C GLY A 25 -16.60 11.84 -4.67
N VAL A 26 -16.32 11.89 -3.38
CA VAL A 26 -16.61 13.04 -2.52
C VAL A 26 -15.31 13.81 -2.24
N GLN A 27 -15.26 15.08 -2.62
CA GLN A 27 -14.14 15.95 -2.30
C GLN A 27 -14.62 17.18 -1.54
N LEU A 28 -13.79 17.65 -0.63
CA LEU A 28 -14.03 18.90 0.08
C LEU A 28 -13.17 19.94 -0.63
N GLU A 29 -13.82 20.86 -1.32
CA GLU A 29 -13.17 22.00 -1.97
C GLU A 29 -13.40 23.25 -1.13
N LEU A 30 -12.35 24.05 -0.97
CA LEU A 30 -12.39 25.28 -0.19
C LEU A 30 -12.73 26.43 -1.14
N ASP A 31 -13.99 26.85 -1.14
CA ASP A 31 -14.41 28.09 -1.81
C ASP A 31 -14.33 29.24 -0.81
N GLY A 32 -13.21 29.96 -0.83
CA GLY A 32 -12.90 31.05 0.11
C GLY A 32 -12.70 30.54 1.55
N THR A 33 -13.68 30.79 2.43
CA THR A 33 -13.65 30.41 3.87
C THR A 33 -14.66 29.30 4.23
N LYS A 34 -15.36 28.75 3.24
CA LYS A 34 -16.35 27.68 3.46
C LYS A 34 -15.88 26.39 2.81
N LEU A 35 -15.99 25.30 3.57
CA LEU A 35 -15.81 23.95 3.06
C LEU A 35 -17.08 23.58 2.28
N VAL A 36 -16.97 23.51 0.96
CA VAL A 36 -18.05 23.03 0.09
C VAL A 36 -17.75 21.59 -0.27
N VAL A 37 -18.76 20.73 -0.13
CA VAL A 37 -18.67 19.34 -0.60
C VAL A 37 -18.93 19.40 -2.10
N ASP A 38 -17.87 19.27 -2.89
CA ASP A 38 -17.99 19.16 -4.34
C ASP A 38 -17.88 17.68 -4.75
N THR A 39 -18.62 17.33 -5.80
CA THR A 39 -18.48 16.02 -6.43
C THR A 39 -17.19 16.01 -7.23
N ALA A 40 -16.39 14.95 -7.03
CA ALA A 40 -15.14 14.76 -7.74
C ALA A 40 -15.32 14.89 -9.27
N ALA A 41 -14.35 15.50 -9.95
CA ALA A 41 -14.35 15.70 -11.41
C ALA A 41 -14.81 14.46 -12.20
N ASP A 42 -15.53 14.68 -13.31
CA ASP A 42 -16.14 13.64 -14.17
C ASP A 42 -15.19 12.48 -14.51
N ILE A 43 -13.90 12.78 -14.69
CA ILE A 43 -12.86 11.79 -14.97
C ILE A 43 -12.76 10.72 -13.87
N ARG A 44 -12.90 11.07 -12.58
CA ARG A 44 -12.81 10.12 -11.46
C ARG A 44 -14.03 9.21 -11.40
N TRP A 45 -15.22 9.74 -11.71
CA TRP A 45 -16.42 8.92 -11.85
C TRP A 45 -16.26 7.90 -12.98
N GLN A 46 -15.67 8.29 -14.11
CA GLN A 46 -15.35 7.35 -15.19
C GLN A 46 -14.39 6.24 -14.72
N TRP A 47 -13.33 6.57 -13.96
CA TRP A 47 -12.43 5.57 -13.37
C TRP A 47 -13.15 4.62 -12.40
N ILE A 48 -14.11 5.10 -11.60
CA ILE A 48 -14.92 4.27 -10.70
C ILE A 48 -15.81 3.30 -11.49
N PHE A 49 -16.45 3.77 -12.56
CA PHE A 49 -17.27 2.92 -13.42
C PHE A 49 -16.43 1.87 -14.15
N ILE A 50 -15.28 2.27 -14.71
CA ILE A 50 -14.33 1.35 -15.36
C ILE A 50 -13.84 0.32 -14.35
N GLY A 51 -13.43 0.74 -13.14
CA GLY A 51 -12.99 -0.14 -12.07
C GLY A 51 -14.06 -1.15 -11.66
N THR A 52 -15.31 -0.70 -11.51
CA THR A 52 -16.45 -1.57 -11.18
C THR A 52 -16.68 -2.62 -12.27
N ALA A 53 -16.64 -2.20 -13.54
CA ALA A 53 -16.78 -3.11 -14.67
C ALA A 53 -15.65 -4.15 -14.70
N VAL A 54 -14.39 -3.70 -14.53
CA VAL A 54 -13.22 -4.59 -14.48
C VAL A 54 -13.35 -5.61 -13.36
N VAL A 55 -13.73 -5.20 -12.14
CA VAL A 55 -13.92 -6.11 -11.01
C VAL A 55 -15.02 -7.13 -11.31
N PHE A 56 -16.14 -6.70 -11.89
CA PHE A 56 -17.25 -7.58 -12.25
C PHE A 56 -16.83 -8.64 -13.28
N PHE A 57 -16.21 -8.21 -14.39
CA PHE A 57 -15.75 -9.13 -15.44
C PHE A 57 -14.61 -10.03 -14.97
N PHE A 58 -13.66 -9.49 -14.21
CA PHE A 58 -12.58 -10.28 -13.63
C PHE A 58 -13.11 -11.35 -12.69
N GLN A 59 -14.07 -11.01 -11.81
CA GLN A 59 -14.68 -11.96 -10.89
C GLN A 59 -15.55 -13.01 -11.62
N LEU A 60 -16.17 -12.64 -12.75
CA LEU A 60 -16.91 -13.57 -13.62
C LEU A 60 -15.98 -14.56 -14.33
N LEU A 61 -14.81 -14.09 -14.79
CA LEU A 61 -13.80 -14.91 -15.49
C LEU A 61 -12.84 -15.63 -14.54
N ARG A 62 -12.77 -15.22 -13.27
CA ARG A 62 -11.95 -15.82 -12.21
C ARG A 62 -12.00 -17.35 -12.16
N PRO A 63 -13.17 -18.04 -12.21
CA PRO A 63 -13.19 -19.50 -12.19
C PRO A 63 -12.62 -20.15 -13.46
N LEU A 64 -12.69 -19.48 -14.62
CA LEU A 64 -12.06 -19.95 -15.85
C LEU A 64 -10.54 -19.75 -15.79
N PHE A 65 -10.11 -18.59 -15.31
CA PHE A 65 -8.70 -18.29 -15.09
C PHE A 65 -8.06 -19.21 -14.05
N GLN A 66 -8.74 -19.50 -12.94
CA GLN A 66 -8.25 -20.44 -11.91
C GLN A 66 -8.12 -21.87 -12.43
N LYS A 67 -9.01 -22.31 -13.34
CA LYS A 67 -8.88 -23.62 -14.00
C LYS A 67 -7.73 -23.64 -15.00
N ALA A 68 -7.56 -22.57 -15.79
CA ALA A 68 -6.45 -22.42 -16.72
C ALA A 68 -5.09 -22.39 -15.99
N VAL A 69 -4.98 -21.61 -14.91
CA VAL A 69 -3.75 -21.50 -14.09
C VAL A 69 -3.45 -22.80 -13.35
N LYS A 70 -4.45 -23.54 -12.87
CA LYS A 70 -4.21 -24.88 -12.29
C LYS A 70 -3.64 -25.87 -13.31
N ASN A 71 -4.10 -25.83 -14.56
CA ASN A 71 -3.55 -26.67 -15.63
C ASN A 71 -2.16 -26.23 -16.11
N VAL A 72 -1.79 -24.97 -15.85
CA VAL A 72 -0.46 -24.40 -16.17
C VAL A 72 0.33 -24.17 -14.87
N SER A 73 0.11 -25.00 -13.85
CA SER A 73 0.95 -25.02 -12.65
C SER A 73 2.34 -25.56 -13.05
N GLY A 74 3.14 -24.70 -13.68
CA GLY A 74 4.53 -24.95 -14.01
C GLY A 74 5.34 -25.23 -12.75
N PRO A 75 6.59 -25.71 -12.91
CA PRO A 75 7.43 -26.10 -11.79
C PRO A 75 7.51 -24.96 -10.78
N LYS A 76 7.26 -25.28 -9.50
CA LYS A 76 7.43 -24.36 -8.38
C LYS A 76 8.74 -23.61 -8.59
N PHE A 77 8.66 -22.28 -8.69
CA PHE A 77 9.84 -21.43 -8.78
C PHE A 77 10.57 -21.51 -7.45
N ILE A 78 11.44 -22.51 -7.31
CA ILE A 78 12.35 -22.64 -6.18
C ILE A 78 13.42 -21.58 -6.43
N MET A 79 13.34 -20.46 -5.71
CA MET A 79 14.38 -19.45 -5.76
C MET A 79 15.71 -20.13 -5.39
N PRO A 80 16.73 -20.10 -6.27
CA PRO A 80 18.05 -20.58 -5.92
C PRO A 80 18.51 -19.88 -4.65
N ALA A 81 19.03 -20.61 -3.67
CA ALA A 81 19.59 -19.99 -2.48
C ALA A 81 20.63 -18.95 -2.93
N ILE A 82 20.47 -17.70 -2.47
CA ILE A 82 21.42 -16.62 -2.71
C ILE A 82 22.62 -16.91 -1.83
N ASP A 83 23.53 -17.72 -2.33
CA ASP A 83 24.75 -18.16 -1.66
C ASP A 83 25.92 -17.18 -1.89
N GLY A 84 25.74 -16.20 -2.79
CA GLY A 84 26.74 -15.16 -3.07
C GLY A 84 28.00 -15.66 -3.80
N SER A 85 28.13 -16.98 -3.97
CA SER A 85 29.26 -17.66 -4.62
C SER A 85 29.32 -17.44 -6.13
N THR A 86 28.18 -17.14 -6.76
CA THR A 86 28.11 -16.90 -8.21
C THR A 86 28.27 -15.42 -8.55
N VAL A 87 29.18 -15.06 -9.46
CA VAL A 87 29.40 -13.67 -9.94
C VAL A 87 28.10 -13.00 -10.40
N LYS A 88 27.18 -13.76 -11.00
CA LYS A 88 25.84 -13.29 -11.39
C LYS A 88 24.97 -12.87 -10.20
N GLN A 89 25.02 -13.60 -9.08
CA GLN A 89 24.30 -13.23 -7.86
C GLN A 89 24.88 -11.96 -7.24
N LYS A 90 26.22 -11.83 -7.22
CA LYS A 90 26.88 -10.62 -6.73
C LYS A 90 26.54 -9.40 -7.59
N LEU A 91 26.56 -9.54 -8.93
CA LEU A 91 26.17 -8.49 -9.85
C LEU A 91 24.69 -8.11 -9.68
N PHE A 92 23.81 -9.10 -9.47
CA PHE A 92 22.40 -8.88 -9.19
C PHE A 92 22.18 -8.12 -7.87
N LEU A 93 22.87 -8.50 -6.79
CA LEU A 93 22.82 -7.80 -5.50
C LEU A 93 23.34 -6.36 -5.61
N ILE A 94 24.42 -6.13 -6.35
CA ILE A 94 24.93 -4.78 -6.62
C ILE A 94 23.91 -3.98 -7.42
N ALA A 95 23.33 -4.55 -8.48
CA ALA A 95 22.30 -3.88 -9.26
C ALA A 95 21.08 -3.52 -8.39
N LEU A 96 20.63 -4.43 -7.52
CA LEU A 96 19.55 -4.19 -6.57
C LEU A 96 19.89 -3.04 -5.61
N LEU A 97 21.11 -3.00 -5.09
CA LEU A 97 21.58 -1.94 -4.20
C LEU A 97 21.64 -0.58 -4.93
N VAL A 98 22.16 -0.55 -6.16
CA VAL A 98 22.21 0.66 -6.98
C VAL A 98 20.80 1.17 -7.26
N ILE A 99 19.86 0.30 -7.59
CA ILE A 99 18.45 0.66 -7.78
C ILE A 99 17.86 1.22 -6.49
N ALA A 100 18.08 0.57 -5.34
CA ALA A 100 17.57 1.03 -4.05
C ALA A 100 18.09 2.42 -3.67
N VAL A 101 19.37 2.71 -3.95
CA VAL A 101 19.99 4.02 -3.69
C VAL A 101 19.54 5.06 -4.71
N ALA A 102 19.38 4.70 -5.99
CA ALA A 102 18.96 5.62 -7.04
C ALA A 102 17.46 5.96 -6.98
N TRP A 103 16.64 5.04 -6.47
CA TRP A 103 15.19 5.17 -6.36
C TRP A 103 14.70 6.50 -5.77
N PRO A 104 15.15 6.95 -4.57
CA PRO A 104 14.67 8.20 -3.98
C PRO A 104 14.97 9.44 -4.82
N PHE A 105 15.95 9.39 -5.72
CA PHE A 105 16.30 10.50 -6.61
C PHE A 105 15.46 10.52 -7.90
N MET A 106 14.84 9.39 -8.27
CA MET A 106 14.01 9.27 -9.47
C MET A 106 12.53 9.55 -9.20
N VAL A 107 12.08 9.40 -7.94
CA VAL A 107 10.66 9.50 -7.57
C VAL A 107 10.36 10.82 -6.87
N SER A 108 9.11 11.27 -6.94
CA SER A 108 8.63 12.49 -6.29
C SER A 108 8.90 12.50 -4.77
N ARG A 109 9.12 13.69 -4.20
CA ARG A 109 9.32 13.87 -2.75
C ARG A 109 8.21 13.26 -1.90
N GLY A 110 6.95 13.33 -2.37
CA GLY A 110 5.81 12.73 -1.65
C GLY A 110 5.89 11.21 -1.56
N THR A 111 6.32 10.53 -2.62
CA THR A 111 6.50 9.07 -2.58
C THR A 111 7.65 8.67 -1.67
N VAL A 112 8.74 9.44 -1.67
CA VAL A 112 9.88 9.22 -0.77
C VAL A 112 9.46 9.43 0.68
N ASP A 113 8.67 10.45 0.97
CA ASP A 113 8.15 10.71 2.32
C ASP A 113 7.24 9.57 2.82
N ILE A 114 6.28 9.13 2.01
CA ILE A 114 5.41 7.99 2.34
C ILE A 114 6.24 6.71 2.56
N ALA A 115 7.26 6.47 1.72
CA ALA A 115 8.13 5.31 1.87
C ALA A 115 8.94 5.37 3.17
N THR A 116 9.50 6.54 3.51
CA THR A 116 10.22 6.78 4.76
C THR A 116 9.32 6.58 5.98
N LEU A 117 8.12 7.16 5.99
CA LEU A 117 7.15 6.98 7.07
C LEU A 117 6.76 5.51 7.25
N THR A 118 6.53 4.79 6.14
CA THR A 118 6.23 3.35 6.16
C THR A 118 7.40 2.56 6.75
N MET A 119 8.63 2.87 6.35
CA MET A 119 9.84 2.23 6.85
C MET A 119 10.02 2.46 8.36
N ILE A 120 9.78 3.68 8.84
CA ILE A 120 9.79 4.01 10.27
C ILE A 120 8.79 3.14 11.01
N TYR A 121 7.55 3.01 10.54
CA TYR A 121 6.54 2.18 11.19
C TYR A 121 6.84 0.69 11.16
N ILE A 122 7.46 0.19 10.09
CA ILE A 122 7.93 -1.21 10.02
C ILE A 122 9.01 -1.45 11.07
N ILE A 123 10.02 -0.58 11.15
CA ILE A 123 11.08 -0.68 12.16
C ILE A 123 10.48 -0.59 13.56
N LEU A 124 9.46 0.26 13.75
CA LEU A 124 8.74 0.41 15.00
C LEU A 124 8.03 -0.91 15.39
N GLY A 125 7.24 -1.47 14.48
CA GLY A 125 6.56 -2.74 14.71
C GLY A 125 7.53 -3.90 14.96
N LEU A 126 8.61 -3.99 14.17
CA LEU A 126 9.65 -5.01 14.34
C LEU A 126 10.39 -4.85 15.68
N GLY A 127 10.76 -3.63 16.04
CA GLY A 127 11.45 -3.34 17.31
C GLY A 127 10.60 -3.72 18.51
N LEU A 128 9.31 -3.39 18.48
CA LEU A 128 8.37 -3.85 19.52
C LEU A 128 8.30 -5.38 19.56
N ASN A 129 8.11 -6.04 18.43
CA ASN A 129 8.00 -7.50 18.35
C ASN A 129 9.26 -8.22 18.86
N VAL A 130 10.45 -7.68 18.58
CA VAL A 130 11.72 -8.22 19.07
C VAL A 130 11.84 -8.07 20.59
N VAL A 131 11.52 -6.90 21.13
CA VAL A 131 11.58 -6.64 22.58
C VAL A 131 10.58 -7.52 23.33
N VAL A 132 9.34 -7.63 22.84
CA VAL A 132 8.33 -8.51 23.44
C VAL A 132 8.74 -9.99 23.31
N GLY A 133 9.28 -10.40 22.16
CA GLY A 133 9.72 -11.77 21.93
C GLY A 133 10.89 -12.20 22.82
N LEU A 134 11.81 -11.29 23.14
CA LEU A 134 12.99 -11.58 23.97
C LEU A 134 12.72 -11.45 25.47
N SER A 135 11.91 -10.47 25.89
CA SER A 135 11.64 -10.19 27.31
C SER A 135 10.35 -10.83 27.83
N GLY A 136 9.48 -11.32 26.94
CA GLY A 136 8.16 -11.86 27.28
C GLY A 136 7.14 -10.82 27.78
N LEU A 137 7.52 -9.55 27.82
CA LEU A 137 6.70 -8.45 28.36
C LEU A 137 6.53 -7.35 27.32
N LEU A 138 5.31 -6.77 27.27
CA LEU A 138 4.99 -5.69 26.35
C LEU A 138 5.56 -4.36 26.86
N VAL A 139 6.45 -3.74 26.08
CA VAL A 139 7.02 -2.42 26.41
C VAL A 139 6.15 -1.31 25.82
N LEU A 140 5.21 -0.79 26.62
CA LEU A 140 4.29 0.29 26.23
C LEU A 140 5.00 1.62 25.97
N GLY A 141 6.17 1.84 26.59
CA GLY A 141 6.96 3.06 26.41
C GLY A 141 7.44 3.28 24.98
N TYR A 142 7.51 2.22 24.16
CA TYR A 142 8.01 2.30 22.79
C TYR A 142 7.17 3.21 21.89
N GLY A 143 5.84 3.10 21.96
CA GLY A 143 4.92 4.02 21.29
C GLY A 143 4.89 5.41 21.94
N GLY A 144 5.07 5.48 23.27
CA GLY A 144 5.12 6.73 24.03
C GLY A 144 6.27 7.64 23.59
N PHE A 145 7.49 7.10 23.45
CA PHE A 145 8.65 7.87 22.96
C PHE A 145 8.48 8.32 21.51
N TYR A 146 7.85 7.51 20.66
CA TYR A 146 7.51 7.91 19.29
C TYR A 146 6.54 9.10 19.27
N ALA A 147 5.48 9.06 20.08
CA ALA A 147 4.51 10.15 20.18
C ALA A 147 5.13 11.45 20.74
N ILE A 148 6.01 11.35 21.74
CA ILE A 148 6.73 12.51 22.29
C ILE A 148 7.63 13.15 21.22
N GLY A 149 8.31 12.35 20.39
CA GLY A 149 9.10 12.85 19.27
C GLY A 149 8.26 13.61 18.23
N ALA A 150 7.10 13.06 17.85
CA ALA A 150 6.17 13.72 16.93
C ALA A 150 5.63 15.04 17.48
N TYR A 151 5.28 15.08 18.77
CA TYR A 151 4.83 16.31 19.44
C TYR A 151 5.94 17.36 19.50
N THR A 152 7.18 16.95 19.80
CA THR A 152 8.33 17.84 19.86
C THR A 152 8.64 18.43 18.48
N PHE A 153 8.58 17.61 17.43
CA PHE A 153 8.71 18.06 16.04
C PHE A 153 7.61 19.06 15.67
N ALA A 154 6.35 18.79 16.03
CA ALA A 154 5.25 19.73 15.80
C ALA A 154 5.47 21.07 16.52
N LEU A 155 5.99 21.05 17.74
CA LEU A 155 6.33 22.25 18.52
C LEU A 155 7.48 23.02 17.85
N LEU A 156 8.53 22.33 17.42
CA LEU A 156 9.67 22.92 16.70
C LEU A 156 9.24 23.55 15.37
N ASN A 157 8.38 22.86 14.62
CA ASN A 157 7.81 23.38 13.38
C ASN A 157 6.94 24.61 13.65
N HIS A 158 6.10 24.57 14.68
CA HIS A 158 5.18 25.66 15.00
C HIS A 158 5.88 26.94 15.49
N TYR A 159 6.85 26.81 16.40
CA TYR A 159 7.51 27.98 17.00
C TYR A 159 8.76 28.44 16.25
N TYR A 160 9.50 27.53 15.62
CA TYR A 160 10.77 27.84 14.96
C TYR A 160 10.73 27.69 13.44
N GLY A 161 9.60 27.26 12.86
CA GLY A 161 9.48 27.05 11.42
C GLY A 161 10.35 25.91 10.89
N LEU A 162 10.83 25.03 11.78
CA LEU A 162 11.69 23.90 11.42
C LEU A 162 10.81 22.71 11.03
N GLY A 163 10.62 22.46 9.74
CA GLY A 163 10.05 21.23 9.20
C GLY A 163 10.05 21.18 7.68
#